data_AF-A0A8X7XE11-F1
#
_entry.id   AF-A0A8X7XE11-F1
#
_cell.length_a   1.000
_cell.length_b   1.000
_cell.length_c   1.000
_cell.angle_alpha   90.00
_cell.angle_beta   90.00
_cell.angle_gamma   90.00
#
_symmetry.space_group_name_H-M   'P 1'
#
loop_
_entity.id
_entity.type
_entity.pdbx_description
1 polymer ?
#
loop_
_entity_poly.entity_id
_entity_poly.type
_entity_poly.pdbx_seq_one_letter_code
_entity_poly.pdbx_strand_id
1 'polypeptide(L)'
;MFIRELMAECTLSFNIPKQLINLFIQEDMQRIQDLKELGELSPHWENLRKEMLGQYGQVISCYHDILTELNKITDAAYDIITVGAPAAHFQGFKNGGLQRLMARFESDKKTFNTTYQCIYYTPENTAKAKEVLSDIGLLQPLISSLADQLLQSAEQRCSSRLTETLKAMSDKTEQFVHVLKDELVKNALLALYTARPGYVSKGNSPVCNNVGANQTSPKERCQSTLKRQDSIPQHSEYDDEEWDRVWVNVAQSLNCIIALVDRLMEHEKKEQDCESTDPPPEDSVVSHNNADWHEQLYPLVVTLKECIQEVVERAKKSMAFVLLQESACNLPQGLLLKQRRDFVFSQALSALACGFVMKLYAGLDDKGFLQQLHTVGIIGQFESLLSTYSEEIGMLEDMVVGISDLRRVTFRIAEAKSDEPNELQPVVTGRRDHYTVQVPLPREAFESLPEEIKEGGPLHVHPVLFNVGINQQQTLAER
;
A
#
# COMPACT_ATOMS: atom_id res chain seq x y z
N MET A 1 0.27 -40.86 -35.33
CA MET A 1 0.44 -39.91 -34.21
C MET A 1 1.67 -39.09 -34.53
N PHE A 2 1.51 -37.78 -34.69
CA PHE A 2 2.63 -36.86 -34.93
C PHE A 2 2.76 -35.99 -33.68
N ILE A 3 3.96 -35.95 -33.11
CA ILE A 3 4.31 -35.08 -31.99
C ILE A 3 5.13 -33.94 -32.59
N ARG A 4 4.75 -32.69 -32.29
CA ARG A 4 5.47 -31.49 -32.71
C ARG A 4 5.91 -30.75 -31.46
N GLU A 5 7.22 -30.70 -31.26
CA GLU A 5 7.85 -29.92 -30.19
C GLU A 5 8.26 -28.54 -30.75
N LEU A 6 7.96 -27.48 -30.01
CA LEU A 6 8.25 -26.09 -30.37
C LEU A 6 8.93 -25.41 -29.18
N MET A 7 9.99 -24.65 -29.44
CA MET A 7 10.69 -23.84 -28.44
C MET A 7 10.69 -22.39 -28.89
N ALA A 8 10.32 -21.47 -28.00
CA ALA A 8 10.30 -20.06 -28.35
C ALA A 8 10.08 -19.08 -27.19
N GLU A 9 10.10 -17.77 -27.50
CA GLU A 9 10.03 -16.66 -26.53
C GLU A 9 8.62 -16.02 -26.46
N CYS A 10 8.07 -15.83 -25.27
CA CYS A 10 6.74 -15.25 -25.10
C CYS A 10 6.78 -13.70 -25.05
N THR A 11 5.86 -13.00 -25.74
CA THR A 11 5.67 -11.53 -25.61
C THR A 11 5.44 -11.08 -24.16
N LEU A 12 4.83 -11.93 -23.34
CA LEU A 12 4.60 -11.68 -21.91
C LEU A 12 5.90 -11.59 -21.11
N SER A 13 6.99 -12.19 -21.61
CA SER A 13 8.32 -12.08 -21.01
C SER A 13 8.87 -10.66 -21.04
N PHE A 14 8.31 -9.78 -21.89
CA PHE A 14 8.66 -8.36 -21.96
C PHE A 14 7.52 -7.45 -21.49
N ASN A 15 6.26 -7.79 -21.78
CA ASN A 15 5.14 -6.93 -21.37
C ASN A 15 4.94 -6.94 -19.84
N ILE A 16 4.91 -8.10 -19.20
CA ILE A 16 4.71 -8.19 -17.75
C ILE A 16 5.79 -7.41 -16.98
N PRO A 17 7.10 -7.54 -17.28
CA PRO A 17 8.13 -6.73 -16.65
C PRO A 17 7.97 -5.24 -16.89
N LYS A 18 7.59 -4.80 -18.10
CA LYS A 18 7.32 -3.37 -18.40
C LYS A 18 6.21 -2.83 -17.50
N GLN A 19 5.11 -3.56 -17.36
CA GLN A 19 4.00 -3.17 -16.49
C GLN A 19 4.42 -3.12 -15.02
N LEU A 20 5.12 -4.15 -14.53
CA LEU A 20 5.62 -4.19 -13.15
C LEU A 20 6.59 -3.05 -12.85
N ILE A 21 7.53 -2.75 -13.76
CA ILE A 21 8.48 -1.64 -13.58
C ILE A 21 7.75 -0.30 -13.49
N ASN A 22 6.71 -0.07 -14.29
CA ASN A 22 5.88 1.13 -14.16
C ASN A 22 5.19 1.20 -12.78
N LEU A 23 4.63 0.09 -12.29
CA LEU A 23 4.03 0.04 -10.94
C LEU A 23 5.09 0.29 -9.85
N PHE A 24 6.30 -0.27 -10.00
CA PHE A 24 7.41 -0.05 -9.09
C PHE A 24 7.80 1.42 -9.01
N ILE A 25 7.94 2.09 -10.16
CA ILE A 25 8.23 3.52 -10.28
C ILE A 25 7.13 4.34 -9.62
N GLN A 26 5.86 4.07 -9.94
CA GLN A 26 4.72 4.81 -9.36
C GLN A 26 4.69 4.72 -7.84
N GLU A 27 4.90 3.52 -7.29
CA GLU A 27 4.93 3.30 -5.85
C GLU A 27 6.11 4.03 -5.19
N ASP A 28 7.30 4.00 -5.80
CA ASP A 28 8.49 4.67 -5.26
C ASP A 28 8.41 6.21 -5.40
N MET A 29 7.76 6.72 -6.45
CA MET A 29 7.44 8.14 -6.60
C MET A 29 6.45 8.62 -5.55
N GLN A 30 5.43 7.83 -5.24
CA GLN A 30 4.48 8.14 -4.17
C GLN A 30 5.20 8.23 -2.82
N ARG A 31 6.12 7.30 -2.53
CA ARG A 31 6.92 7.35 -1.29
C ARG A 31 7.78 8.61 -1.21
N ILE A 32 8.39 9.02 -2.32
CA ILE A 32 9.13 10.30 -2.39
C ILE A 32 8.20 11.48 -2.03
N GLN A 33 6.97 11.47 -2.53
CA GLN A 33 5.99 12.51 -2.25
C GLN A 33 5.61 12.52 -0.77
N ASP A 34 5.29 11.37 -0.19
CA ASP A 34 4.94 11.21 1.22
C ASP A 34 6.07 11.75 2.14
N LEU A 35 7.33 11.46 1.79
CA LEU A 35 8.50 11.96 2.53
C LEU A 35 8.66 13.49 2.43
N LYS A 36 8.39 14.08 1.25
CA LYS A 36 8.44 15.54 1.06
C LYS A 36 7.33 16.24 1.86
N GLU A 37 6.17 15.61 1.99
CA GLU A 37 5.02 16.15 2.70
C GLU A 37 5.16 16.10 4.23
N LEU A 38 6.20 15.46 4.80
CA LEU A 38 6.46 15.46 6.25
C LEU A 38 6.63 16.87 6.85
N GLY A 39 6.90 17.90 6.04
CA GLY A 39 7.10 19.28 6.48
C GLY A 39 8.49 19.51 7.10
N GLU A 40 8.61 20.45 8.02
CA GLU A 40 9.88 20.78 8.69
C GLU A 40 10.29 19.73 9.72
N LEU A 41 11.51 19.19 9.60
CA LEU A 41 12.09 18.23 10.53
C LEU A 41 13.38 18.79 11.14
N SER A 42 13.77 18.27 12.30
CA SER A 42 15.06 18.64 12.91
C SER A 42 16.24 18.27 11.98
N PRO A 43 17.42 18.89 12.13
CA PRO A 43 18.54 18.69 11.19
C PRO A 43 18.95 17.23 11.00
N HIS A 44 18.84 16.40 12.05
CA HIS A 44 19.13 14.97 11.97
C HIS A 44 18.16 14.24 11.03
N TRP A 45 16.85 14.39 11.26
CA TRP A 45 15.79 13.77 10.46
C TRP A 45 15.74 14.33 9.04
N GLU A 46 16.08 15.60 8.86
CA GLU A 46 16.18 16.24 7.56
C GLU A 46 17.29 15.64 6.69
N ASN A 47 18.46 15.38 7.30
CA ASN A 47 19.56 14.73 6.59
C ASN A 47 19.18 13.31 6.17
N LEU A 48 18.55 12.55 7.06
CA LEU A 48 18.05 11.21 6.73
C LEU A 48 17.02 11.24 5.60
N ARG A 49 16.05 12.18 5.66
CA ARG A 49 15.07 12.39 4.60
C ARG A 49 15.75 12.67 3.26
N LYS A 50 16.75 13.56 3.22
CA LYS A 50 17.49 13.89 1.99
C LYS A 50 18.23 12.67 1.42
N GLU A 51 18.84 11.86 2.29
CA GLU A 51 19.50 10.63 1.88
C GLU A 51 18.51 9.64 1.25
N MET A 52 17.35 9.44 1.89
CA MET A 52 16.26 8.58 1.38
C MET A 52 15.77 9.04 0.01
N LEU A 53 15.48 10.34 -0.13
CA LEU A 53 15.04 10.93 -1.38
C LEU A 53 16.06 10.71 -2.50
N GLY A 54 17.35 10.85 -2.19
CA GLY A 54 18.44 10.56 -3.14
C GLY A 54 18.47 9.10 -3.57
N GLN A 55 18.34 8.16 -2.64
CA GLN A 55 18.37 6.72 -2.93
C GLN A 55 17.15 6.24 -3.72
N TYR A 56 15.93 6.67 -3.34
CA TYR A 56 14.74 6.40 -4.14
C TYR A 56 14.86 6.99 -5.55
N GLY A 57 15.43 8.21 -5.67
CA GLY A 57 15.73 8.81 -6.97
C GLY A 57 16.65 7.96 -7.85
N GLN A 58 17.70 7.37 -7.27
CA GLN A 58 18.62 6.47 -7.98
C GLN A 58 17.91 5.17 -8.44
N VAL A 59 17.11 4.56 -7.57
CA VAL A 59 16.33 3.35 -7.90
C VAL A 59 15.35 3.62 -9.02
N ILE A 60 14.61 4.74 -8.94
CA ILE A 60 13.66 5.16 -9.98
C ILE A 60 14.38 5.42 -11.31
N SER A 61 15.55 6.07 -11.28
CA SER A 61 16.37 6.26 -12.49
C SER A 61 16.76 4.92 -13.11
N CYS A 62 17.24 3.97 -12.30
CA CYS A 62 17.61 2.63 -12.76
C CYS A 62 16.41 1.91 -13.39
N TYR A 63 15.21 2.02 -12.81
CA TYR A 63 14.00 1.45 -13.39
C TYR A 63 13.61 2.10 -14.72
N HIS A 64 13.76 3.42 -14.87
CA HIS A 64 13.54 4.10 -16.15
C HIS A 64 14.53 3.65 -17.23
N ASP A 65 15.81 3.48 -16.86
CA ASP A 65 16.83 2.98 -17.79
C ASP A 65 16.47 1.57 -18.29
N ILE A 66 16.08 0.68 -17.37
CA ILE A 66 15.65 -0.69 -17.72
C ILE A 66 14.40 -0.67 -18.59
N LEU A 67 13.41 0.16 -18.25
CA LEU A 67 12.19 0.29 -19.04
C LEU A 67 12.48 0.79 -20.47
N THR A 68 13.43 1.73 -20.60
CA THR A 68 13.89 2.25 -21.89
C THR A 68 14.53 1.15 -22.73
N GLU A 69 15.38 0.31 -22.14
CA GLU A 69 15.97 -0.84 -22.85
C GLU A 69 14.91 -1.89 -23.23
N LEU A 70 13.99 -2.23 -22.34
CA LEU A 70 12.91 -3.18 -22.64
C LEU A 70 12.00 -2.70 -23.76
N ASN A 71 11.78 -1.39 -23.89
CA ASN A 71 10.95 -0.80 -24.95
C ASN A 71 11.59 -0.89 -26.35
N LYS A 72 12.90 -1.11 -26.45
CA LYS A 72 13.58 -1.34 -27.74
C LYS A 72 13.33 -2.74 -28.29
N ILE A 73 12.86 -3.66 -27.45
CA ILE A 73 12.60 -5.05 -27.84
C ILE A 73 11.15 -5.16 -28.31
N THR A 74 10.99 -5.42 -29.61
CA THR A 74 9.72 -5.73 -30.27
C THR A 74 9.93 -6.96 -31.14
N ASP A 75 9.49 -8.13 -30.68
CA ASP A 75 8.85 -9.17 -31.51
C ASP A 75 8.73 -10.53 -30.80
N ALA A 76 7.72 -11.28 -31.28
CA ALA A 76 7.60 -12.74 -31.40
C ALA A 76 6.53 -13.46 -30.56
N ALA A 77 5.79 -14.39 -31.18
CA ALA A 77 4.60 -15.09 -30.66
C ALA A 77 4.67 -16.62 -30.87
N TYR A 78 4.35 -17.41 -29.82
CA TYR A 78 4.55 -18.88 -29.75
C TYR A 78 3.85 -19.61 -28.58
N ASP A 79 4.14 -20.91 -28.38
CA ASP A 79 3.65 -21.83 -27.33
C ASP A 79 4.76 -22.78 -26.77
N ILE A 80 4.67 -23.17 -25.48
CA ILE A 80 5.62 -23.85 -24.54
C ILE A 80 6.60 -22.94 -23.75
N ILE A 81 6.71 -23.17 -22.43
CA ILE A 81 7.53 -22.38 -21.47
C ILE A 81 8.64 -23.24 -20.86
N THR A 82 9.88 -22.94 -21.21
CA THR A 82 11.04 -23.24 -20.37
C THR A 82 11.58 -21.92 -19.84
N VAL A 83 11.61 -21.74 -18.52
CA VAL A 83 12.21 -20.54 -17.90
C VAL A 83 13.50 -20.89 -17.18
N GLY A 84 14.48 -19.98 -17.26
CA GLY A 84 15.61 -20.01 -16.33
C GLY A 84 15.15 -19.77 -14.91
N ALA A 85 15.95 -20.18 -13.93
CA ALA A 85 15.67 -19.88 -12.53
C ALA A 85 15.56 -18.36 -12.30
N PRO A 86 14.47 -17.86 -11.70
CA PRO A 86 14.37 -16.47 -11.32
C PRO A 86 15.53 -16.08 -10.40
N ALA A 87 16.42 -15.22 -10.88
CA ALA A 87 17.66 -14.89 -10.19
C ALA A 87 18.27 -13.56 -10.69
N ALA A 88 18.85 -12.80 -9.76
CA ALA A 88 19.50 -11.52 -10.06
C ALA A 88 21.00 -11.71 -10.36
N HIS A 89 21.31 -12.43 -11.44
CA HIS A 89 22.70 -12.76 -11.82
C HIS A 89 23.65 -11.56 -11.88
N PHE A 90 23.16 -10.41 -12.36
CA PHE A 90 23.97 -9.19 -12.47
C PHE A 90 24.45 -8.64 -11.13
N GLN A 91 23.81 -9.02 -10.01
CA GLN A 91 24.25 -8.67 -8.66
C GLN A 91 25.19 -9.71 -8.03
N GLY A 92 25.33 -10.89 -8.65
CA GLY A 92 26.15 -11.99 -8.16
C GLY A 92 25.63 -12.65 -6.88
N PHE A 93 26.35 -13.70 -6.46
CA PHE A 93 25.94 -14.59 -5.36
C PHE A 93 27.03 -14.80 -4.30
N LYS A 94 28.11 -14.00 -4.32
CA LYS A 94 29.24 -14.10 -3.36
C LYS A 94 28.80 -14.03 -1.89
N ASN A 95 27.70 -13.31 -1.61
CA ASN A 95 27.14 -13.13 -0.28
C ASN A 95 25.87 -13.95 -0.02
N GLY A 96 25.58 -14.94 -0.87
CA GLY A 96 24.29 -15.62 -0.95
C GLY A 96 23.30 -14.89 -1.84
N GLY A 97 22.15 -15.53 -2.07
CA GLY A 97 20.99 -14.98 -2.72
C GLY A 97 20.04 -14.27 -1.76
N LEU A 98 18.88 -13.90 -2.30
CA LEU A 98 17.93 -12.98 -1.69
C LEU A 98 17.47 -13.46 -0.31
N GLN A 99 17.13 -14.74 -0.14
CA GLN A 99 16.70 -15.29 1.15
C GLN A 99 17.72 -15.00 2.28
N ARG A 100 18.99 -15.30 2.03
CA ARG A 100 20.06 -15.10 3.02
C ARG A 100 20.36 -13.63 3.24
N LEU A 101 20.36 -12.84 2.18
CA LEU A 101 20.59 -11.40 2.26
C LEU A 101 19.49 -10.69 3.06
N MET A 102 18.22 -11.09 2.89
CA MET A 102 17.10 -10.58 3.69
C MET A 102 17.23 -10.97 5.17
N ALA A 103 17.57 -12.22 5.47
CA ALA A 103 17.77 -12.68 6.84
C ALA A 103 18.90 -11.91 7.55
N ARG A 104 20.02 -11.65 6.86
CA ARG A 104 21.13 -10.83 7.37
C ARG A 104 20.72 -9.38 7.57
N PHE A 105 20.01 -8.80 6.61
CA PHE A 105 19.51 -7.43 6.73
C PHE A 105 18.59 -7.26 7.95
N GLU A 106 17.72 -8.23 8.21
CA GLU A 106 16.83 -8.21 9.37
C GLU A 106 17.59 -8.36 10.70
N SER A 107 18.63 -9.20 10.76
CA SER A 107 19.50 -9.29 11.94
C SER A 107 20.27 -8.00 12.20
N ASP A 108 20.76 -7.34 11.14
CA ASP A 108 21.53 -6.10 11.26
C ASP A 108 20.63 -4.93 11.67
N LYS A 109 19.38 -4.89 11.19
CA LYS A 109 18.37 -3.89 11.58
C LYS A 109 18.10 -3.90 13.10
N LYS A 110 18.06 -5.08 13.74
CA LYS A 110 17.91 -5.18 15.21
C LYS A 110 19.11 -4.58 15.97
N THR A 111 20.30 -4.59 15.37
CA THR A 111 21.55 -4.13 15.99
C THR A 111 21.82 -2.63 15.72
N PHE A 112 21.30 -2.07 14.62
CA PHE A 112 21.52 -0.67 14.24
C PHE A 112 20.72 0.34 15.09
N ASN A 113 19.53 -0.06 15.57
CA ASN A 113 18.66 0.80 16.39
C ASN A 113 19.28 1.23 17.73
N THR A 114 20.32 0.55 18.21
CA THR A 114 21.04 0.98 19.42
C THR A 114 22.01 2.15 19.19
N THR A 115 22.32 2.49 17.94
CA THR A 115 23.35 3.50 17.59
C THR A 115 22.75 4.83 17.14
N TYR A 116 21.56 4.79 16.52
CA TYR A 116 20.82 5.97 16.10
C TYR A 116 19.57 6.11 16.97
N GLN A 117 19.21 7.33 17.34
CA GLN A 117 18.10 7.65 18.25
C GLN A 117 16.72 7.44 17.55
N CYS A 118 16.54 6.29 16.90
CA CYS A 118 15.36 5.87 16.15
C CYS A 118 14.52 4.92 17.01
N ILE A 119 13.20 5.05 16.92
CA ILE A 119 12.27 4.08 17.52
C ILE A 119 12.24 2.85 16.62
N TYR A 120 12.54 1.67 17.19
CA TYR A 120 12.37 0.43 16.47
C TYR A 120 10.88 0.07 16.38
N TYR A 121 10.35 0.08 15.17
CA TYR A 121 9.04 -0.53 14.87
C TYR A 121 9.24 -1.97 14.42
N THR A 122 8.43 -2.87 14.98
CA THR A 122 8.37 -4.26 14.54
C THR A 122 7.86 -4.34 13.10
N PRO A 123 8.17 -5.42 12.36
CA PRO A 123 7.61 -5.65 11.03
C PRO A 123 6.07 -5.62 11.00
N GLU A 124 5.43 -6.03 12.09
CA GLU A 124 3.98 -5.96 12.29
C GLU A 124 3.48 -4.52 12.35
N ASN A 125 4.17 -3.65 13.11
CA ASN A 125 3.84 -2.24 13.19
C ASN A 125 4.05 -1.53 11.84
N THR A 126 5.10 -1.88 11.09
CA THR A 126 5.34 -1.26 9.78
C THR A 126 4.40 -1.79 8.69
N ALA A 127 3.99 -3.05 8.77
CA ALA A 127 2.88 -3.59 7.97
C ALA A 127 1.57 -2.87 8.31
N LYS A 128 1.26 -2.68 9.60
CA LYS A 128 0.07 -1.97 10.05
C LYS A 128 0.06 -0.50 9.60
N ALA A 129 1.20 0.18 9.63
CA ALA A 129 1.32 1.55 9.12
C ALA A 129 0.97 1.64 7.62
N LYS A 130 1.39 0.65 6.81
CA LYS A 130 1.04 0.57 5.38
C LYS A 130 -0.45 0.27 5.18
N GLU A 131 -1.03 -0.61 6.00
CA GLU A 131 -2.46 -0.91 5.99
C GLU A 131 -3.28 0.34 6.30
N VAL A 132 -2.94 1.06 7.37
CA VAL A 132 -3.58 2.33 7.75
C VAL A 132 -3.51 3.35 6.61
N LEU A 133 -2.35 3.51 5.97
CA LEU A 133 -2.21 4.40 4.80
C LEU A 133 -3.11 3.97 3.62
N SER A 134 -3.25 2.67 3.38
CA SER A 134 -4.13 2.11 2.35
C SER A 134 -5.61 2.37 2.68
N ASP A 135 -6.02 2.08 3.91
CA ASP A 135 -7.39 2.26 4.39
C ASP A 135 -7.80 3.73 4.37
N ILE A 136 -6.92 4.64 4.80
CA ILE A 136 -7.13 6.09 4.66
C ILE A 136 -7.33 6.46 3.19
N GLY A 137 -6.51 5.94 2.30
CA GLY A 137 -6.59 6.20 0.85
C GLY A 137 -7.88 5.72 0.21
N LEU A 138 -8.53 4.69 0.77
CA LEU A 138 -9.83 4.18 0.32
C LEU A 138 -11.00 4.92 0.96
N LEU A 139 -10.97 5.10 2.28
CA LEU A 139 -12.09 5.66 3.05
C LEU A 139 -12.28 7.16 2.83
N GLN A 140 -11.20 7.93 2.73
CA GLN A 140 -11.27 9.38 2.51
C GLN A 140 -12.08 9.77 1.24
N PRO A 141 -11.77 9.25 0.03
CA PRO A 141 -12.54 9.59 -1.17
C PRO A 141 -13.98 9.05 -1.12
N LEU A 142 -14.20 7.89 -0.49
CA LEU A 142 -15.54 7.32 -0.33
C LEU A 142 -16.43 8.21 0.54
N ILE A 143 -15.94 8.65 1.71
CA ILE A 143 -16.69 9.57 2.58
C ILE A 143 -16.94 10.90 1.86
N SER A 144 -15.95 11.40 1.12
CA SER A 144 -16.09 12.64 0.35
C SER A 144 -17.17 12.53 -0.73
N SER A 145 -17.22 11.39 -1.45
CA SER A 145 -18.24 11.10 -2.46
C SER A 145 -19.63 10.94 -1.85
N LEU A 146 -19.76 10.25 -0.71
CA LEU A 146 -21.03 10.12 0.01
C LEU A 146 -21.53 11.49 0.50
N ALA A 147 -20.63 12.35 0.95
CA ALA A 147 -20.97 13.70 1.36
C ALA A 147 -21.48 14.57 0.19
N ASP A 148 -20.91 14.39 -1.02
CA ASP A 148 -21.44 15.04 -2.23
C ASP A 148 -22.80 14.47 -2.66
N GLN A 149 -22.99 13.16 -2.56
CA GLN A 149 -24.28 12.50 -2.82
C GLN A 149 -25.36 12.96 -1.83
N LEU A 150 -24.98 13.24 -0.58
CA LEU A 150 -25.87 13.80 0.43
C LEU A 150 -26.37 15.18 0.01
N LEU A 151 -25.47 16.05 -0.47
CA LEU A 151 -25.83 17.37 -0.98
C LEU A 151 -26.72 17.30 -2.23
N GLN A 152 -26.44 16.39 -3.16
CA GLN A 152 -27.28 16.16 -4.34
C GLN A 152 -28.67 15.63 -3.97
N SER A 153 -28.76 14.76 -2.97
CA SER A 153 -30.03 14.24 -2.46
C SER A 153 -30.86 15.34 -1.78
N ALA A 154 -30.17 16.32 -1.16
CA ALA A 154 -30.81 17.49 -0.56
C ALA A 154 -31.40 18.44 -1.62
N GLU A 155 -30.70 18.67 -2.74
CA GLU A 155 -31.22 19.44 -3.88
C GLU A 155 -32.47 18.79 -4.50
N GLN A 156 -32.51 17.46 -4.55
CA GLN A 156 -33.63 16.69 -5.09
C GLN A 156 -34.80 16.51 -4.11
N ARG A 157 -34.69 17.03 -2.87
CA ARG A 157 -35.64 16.84 -1.76
C ARG A 157 -36.11 15.38 -1.59
N CYS A 158 -35.17 14.45 -1.68
CA CYS A 158 -35.48 13.02 -1.58
C CYS A 158 -35.11 12.50 -0.17
N SER A 159 -36.09 12.47 0.73
CA SER A 159 -35.92 12.09 2.14
C SER A 159 -35.39 10.66 2.36
N SER A 160 -35.87 9.69 1.57
CA SER A 160 -35.39 8.31 1.65
C SER A 160 -33.91 8.20 1.25
N ARG A 161 -33.51 8.81 0.13
CA ARG A 161 -32.10 8.80 -0.33
C ARG A 161 -31.19 9.58 0.60
N LEU A 162 -31.67 10.70 1.15
CA LEU A 162 -30.92 11.52 2.09
C LEU A 162 -30.58 10.73 3.37
N THR A 163 -31.56 10.02 3.94
CA THR A 163 -31.37 9.20 5.14
C THR A 163 -30.50 7.96 4.89
N GLU A 164 -30.67 7.28 3.75
CA GLU A 164 -29.80 6.17 3.34
C GLU A 164 -28.34 6.61 3.15
N THR A 165 -28.12 7.73 2.46
CA THR A 165 -26.78 8.28 2.20
C THR A 165 -26.12 8.77 3.49
N LEU A 166 -26.88 9.42 4.38
CA LEU A 166 -26.38 9.83 5.70
C LEU A 166 -25.95 8.63 6.54
N LYS A 167 -26.76 7.56 6.55
CA LYS A 167 -26.42 6.33 7.28
C LYS A 167 -25.15 5.71 6.73
N ALA A 168 -25.04 5.56 5.41
CA ALA A 168 -23.83 5.04 4.77
C ALA A 168 -22.60 5.92 5.07
N MET A 169 -22.75 7.25 5.05
CA MET A 169 -21.69 8.20 5.39
C MET A 169 -21.26 8.07 6.86
N SER A 170 -22.22 7.93 7.78
CA SER A 170 -21.96 7.71 9.20
C SER A 170 -21.18 6.42 9.44
N ASP A 171 -21.64 5.31 8.87
CA ASP A 171 -20.99 4.00 9.00
C ASP A 171 -19.54 4.03 8.48
N LYS A 172 -19.30 4.69 7.34
CA LYS A 172 -17.94 4.85 6.78
C LYS A 172 -17.07 5.79 7.59
N THR A 173 -17.63 6.85 8.17
CA THR A 173 -16.90 7.77 9.06
C THR A 173 -16.52 7.07 10.37
N GLU A 174 -17.39 6.22 10.92
CA GLU A 174 -17.07 5.40 12.10
C GLU A 174 -15.97 4.38 11.80
N GLN A 175 -16.04 3.69 10.65
CA GLN A 175 -14.99 2.79 10.19
C GLN A 175 -13.64 3.52 10.07
N PHE A 176 -13.65 4.73 9.50
CA PHE A 176 -12.47 5.58 9.38
C PHE A 176 -11.87 5.97 10.75
N VAL A 177 -12.71 6.35 11.71
CA VAL A 177 -12.28 6.65 13.08
C VAL A 177 -11.68 5.41 13.75
N HIS A 178 -12.27 4.22 13.55
CA HIS A 178 -11.77 2.98 14.14
C HIS A 178 -10.35 2.64 13.65
N VAL A 179 -10.10 2.74 12.34
CA VAL A 179 -8.76 2.49 11.74
C VAL A 179 -7.68 3.40 12.36
N LEU A 180 -8.04 4.63 12.67
CA LEU A 180 -7.10 5.67 13.10
C LEU A 180 -6.97 5.84 14.62
N LYS A 181 -7.85 5.20 15.39
CA LYS A 181 -7.73 5.08 16.85
C LYS A 181 -6.65 4.09 17.30
N ASP A 182 -5.97 3.43 16.35
CA ASP A 182 -4.88 2.51 16.61
C ASP A 182 -3.77 3.18 17.46
N GLU A 183 -3.28 2.45 18.45
CA GLU A 183 -2.22 2.92 19.37
C GLU A 183 -0.94 3.30 18.60
N LEU A 184 -0.68 2.63 17.47
CA LEU A 184 0.42 2.94 16.57
C LEU A 184 0.32 4.36 16.02
N VAL A 185 -0.89 4.82 15.64
CA VAL A 185 -1.10 6.16 15.08
C VAL A 185 -0.82 7.22 16.14
N LYS A 186 -1.29 7.01 17.38
CA LYS A 186 -1.00 7.91 18.50
C LYS A 186 0.50 8.00 18.79
N ASN A 187 1.17 6.86 18.87
CA ASN A 187 2.62 6.80 19.12
C ASN A 187 3.43 7.45 17.98
N ALA A 188 3.01 7.23 16.73
CA ALA A 188 3.65 7.82 15.55
C ALA A 188 3.49 9.34 15.49
N LEU A 189 2.32 9.87 15.88
CA LEU A 189 2.08 11.31 15.95
C LEU A 189 2.99 11.97 16.98
N LEU A 190 3.11 11.37 18.17
CA LEU A 190 4.04 11.82 19.19
C LEU A 190 5.48 11.79 18.67
N ALA A 191 5.89 10.69 18.05
CA ALA A 191 7.23 10.56 17.48
C ALA A 191 7.54 11.66 16.44
N LEU A 192 6.60 11.92 15.52
CA LEU A 192 6.75 12.98 14.52
C LEU A 192 6.79 14.37 15.16
N TYR A 193 6.00 14.62 16.21
CA TYR A 193 6.01 15.88 16.94
C TYR A 193 7.39 16.14 17.58
N THR A 194 7.96 15.14 18.26
CA THR A 194 9.30 15.26 18.86
C THR A 194 10.41 15.47 17.84
N ALA A 195 10.19 15.05 16.59
CA ALA A 195 11.11 15.25 15.48
C ALA A 195 11.08 16.67 14.89
N ARG A 196 10.13 17.54 15.29
CA ARG A 196 10.04 18.93 14.82
C ARG A 196 11.14 19.82 15.44
N PRO A 197 11.63 20.85 14.72
CA PRO A 197 12.70 21.73 15.20
C PRO A 197 12.41 22.43 16.54
N GLY A 198 11.15 22.83 16.79
CA GLY A 198 10.74 23.58 17.98
C GLY A 198 10.80 22.79 19.30
N TYR A 199 10.77 21.45 19.24
CA TYR A 199 10.79 20.59 20.42
C TYR A 199 12.22 20.38 20.97
N VAL A 200 13.20 20.21 20.08
CA VAL A 200 14.61 19.99 20.45
C VAL A 200 15.19 21.18 21.22
N SER A 201 14.71 22.40 20.97
CA SER A 201 15.12 23.61 21.70
C SER A 201 14.54 23.74 23.11
N LYS A 202 13.43 23.05 23.44
CA LYS A 202 12.82 23.11 24.78
C LYS A 202 13.43 22.11 25.77
N GLY A 203 14.07 21.04 25.27
CA GLY A 203 14.74 20.03 26.11
C GLY A 203 16.06 20.46 26.76
N ASN A 204 16.62 21.62 26.38
CA ASN A 204 17.85 22.17 26.93
C ASN A 204 17.61 23.52 27.62
N SER A 205 16.92 23.51 28.76
CA SER A 205 16.96 24.61 29.73
C SER A 205 17.98 24.28 30.83
N PRO A 206 19.08 25.05 31.02
CA PRO A 206 19.96 24.83 32.15
C PRO A 206 19.36 25.52 33.38
N VAL A 207 18.70 24.75 34.24
CA VAL A 207 18.50 25.18 35.63
C VAL A 207 19.76 24.81 36.40
N CYS A 208 20.62 25.79 36.66
CA CYS A 208 21.55 25.75 37.78
C CYS A 208 21.79 27.18 38.29
N ASN A 209 21.21 27.46 39.46
CA ASN A 209 21.48 28.65 40.26
C ASN A 209 22.95 28.67 40.72
N ASN A 210 23.55 29.85 40.68
CA ASN A 210 24.90 30.15 41.16
C ASN A 210 25.05 29.93 42.67
N VAL A 211 26.12 29.27 43.14
CA VAL A 211 26.97 29.72 44.27
C VAL A 211 28.41 29.16 44.14
N GLY A 212 29.41 30.04 44.05
CA GLY A 212 30.66 29.95 44.84
C GLY A 212 31.87 29.14 44.35
N ALA A 213 32.86 29.88 43.81
CA ALA A 213 34.30 29.83 44.11
C ALA A 213 35.25 28.75 43.52
N ASN A 214 36.29 29.31 42.86
CA ASN A 214 37.72 28.92 42.78
C ASN A 214 38.25 28.01 41.64
N GLN A 215 38.91 28.71 40.69
CA GLN A 215 40.20 28.44 40.00
C GLN A 215 40.69 26.98 39.80
N THR A 216 40.84 26.56 38.54
CA THR A 216 42.13 26.22 37.86
C THR A 216 41.86 25.67 36.45
N SER A 217 42.89 25.69 35.59
CA SER A 217 42.83 25.70 34.12
C SER A 217 43.00 24.29 33.47
N PRO A 218 43.19 24.14 32.13
CA PRO A 218 42.31 23.33 31.28
C PRO A 218 42.93 22.00 30.80
N LYS A 219 42.14 20.92 30.76
CA LYS A 219 42.33 19.74 29.90
C LYS A 219 41.26 18.71 30.25
N GLU A 220 40.36 18.43 29.30
CA GLU A 220 40.04 17.07 28.84
C GLU A 220 38.73 17.07 28.02
N ARG A 221 38.82 16.36 26.91
CA ARG A 221 37.83 16.20 25.85
C ARG A 221 36.63 15.46 26.44
N CYS A 222 35.47 16.11 26.48
CA CYS A 222 34.22 15.61 27.04
C CYS A 222 33.89 14.19 26.56
N GLN A 223 34.01 13.21 27.46
CA GLN A 223 33.16 12.02 27.47
C GLN A 223 31.87 12.39 28.19
N SER A 224 30.80 12.66 27.45
CA SER A 224 29.45 12.69 28.00
C SER A 224 28.76 11.36 27.70
N THR A 225 28.71 10.49 28.69
CA THR A 225 27.81 9.33 28.76
C THR A 225 26.36 9.79 28.54
N LEU A 226 25.85 9.61 27.32
CA LEU A 226 24.45 9.78 26.98
C LEU A 226 23.66 8.60 27.54
N LYS A 227 22.75 8.87 28.47
CA LYS A 227 21.85 7.86 29.04
C LYS A 227 20.84 7.38 27.99
N ARG A 228 20.86 6.07 27.76
CA ARG A 228 19.85 5.16 27.21
C ARG A 228 18.40 5.70 27.25
N GLN A 229 17.75 5.83 26.08
CA GLN A 229 16.30 6.01 25.93
C GLN A 229 15.71 4.75 25.28
N ASP A 230 15.69 3.63 26.04
CA ASP A 230 15.10 2.35 25.62
C ASP A 230 13.58 2.30 25.86
N SER A 231 12.90 3.45 25.93
CA SER A 231 11.47 3.51 26.22
C SER A 231 10.85 4.71 25.52
N ILE A 232 9.63 4.51 25.01
CA ILE A 232 8.73 5.55 24.52
C ILE A 232 8.82 6.75 25.49
N PRO A 233 9.01 8.00 25.01
CA PRO A 233 9.18 9.16 25.87
C PRO A 233 8.04 9.24 26.88
N GLN A 234 8.34 9.10 28.17
CA GLN A 234 7.33 9.23 29.22
C GLN A 234 6.79 10.65 29.21
N HIS A 235 5.46 10.72 29.04
CA HIS A 235 4.59 11.88 29.19
C HIS A 235 5.11 12.91 30.20
N SER A 236 5.37 14.13 29.74
CA SER A 236 5.23 15.27 30.65
C SER A 236 4.86 16.59 29.97
N GLU A 237 4.97 16.73 28.63
CA GLU A 237 4.56 17.93 27.91
C GLU A 237 4.03 17.63 26.49
N TYR A 238 3.30 16.53 26.30
CA TYR A 238 2.46 16.36 25.12
C TYR A 238 1.06 16.81 25.54
N ASP A 239 0.50 17.80 24.84
CA ASP A 239 -0.92 18.12 24.97
C ASP A 239 -1.67 16.96 24.28
N ASP A 240 -1.90 15.87 25.01
CA ASP A 240 -2.78 14.75 24.59
C ASP A 240 -4.11 15.31 24.03
N GLU A 241 -4.48 16.52 24.45
CA GLU A 241 -5.65 17.27 24.01
C GLU A 241 -5.60 17.73 22.53
N GLU A 242 -4.44 17.96 21.87
CA GLU A 242 -4.45 18.50 20.49
C GLU A 242 -4.93 17.50 19.43
N TRP A 243 -4.60 16.21 19.58
CA TRP A 243 -5.09 15.16 18.69
C TRP A 243 -6.51 14.74 19.05
N ASP A 244 -6.81 14.63 20.35
CA ASP A 244 -8.15 14.33 20.82
C ASP A 244 -9.15 15.44 20.43
N ARG A 245 -8.74 16.71 20.39
CA ARG A 245 -9.55 17.82 19.85
C ARG A 245 -9.90 17.62 18.38
N VAL A 246 -8.95 17.18 17.54
CA VAL A 246 -9.21 16.95 16.11
C VAL A 246 -10.16 15.79 15.88
N TRP A 247 -10.09 14.73 16.70
CA TRP A 247 -11.08 13.66 16.68
C TRP A 247 -12.48 14.12 17.07
N VAL A 248 -12.54 14.92 18.14
CA VAL A 248 -13.79 15.49 18.63
C VAL A 248 -14.44 16.37 17.55
N ASN A 249 -13.65 17.11 16.76
CA ASN A 249 -14.16 17.92 15.67
C ASN A 249 -14.84 17.09 14.56
N VAL A 250 -14.27 15.94 14.16
CA VAL A 250 -14.91 15.04 13.18
C VAL A 250 -16.24 14.51 13.71
N ALA A 251 -16.25 14.03 14.96
CA ALA A 251 -17.46 13.52 15.60
C ALA A 251 -18.54 14.60 15.76
N GLN A 252 -18.15 15.81 16.17
CA GLN A 252 -19.06 16.96 16.28
C GLN A 252 -19.62 17.36 14.92
N SER A 253 -18.78 17.43 13.89
CA SER A 253 -19.21 17.78 12.53
C SER A 253 -20.22 16.77 11.98
N LEU A 254 -19.95 15.46 12.13
CA LEU A 254 -20.89 14.41 11.73
C LEU A 254 -22.21 14.50 12.51
N ASN A 255 -22.15 14.68 13.83
CA ASN A 255 -23.34 14.82 14.67
C ASN A 255 -24.17 16.06 14.30
N CYS A 256 -23.54 17.17 13.92
CA CYS A 256 -24.24 18.35 13.42
C CYS A 256 -25.02 18.06 12.12
N ILE A 257 -24.43 17.28 11.20
CA ILE A 257 -25.13 16.86 9.98
C ILE A 257 -26.30 15.95 10.31
N ILE A 258 -26.10 14.95 11.16
CA ILE A 258 -27.16 14.02 11.60
C ILE A 258 -28.33 14.82 12.21
N ALA A 259 -28.03 15.68 13.19
CA ALA A 259 -29.05 16.48 13.87
C ALA A 259 -29.76 17.48 12.93
N LEU A 260 -29.08 18.00 11.90
CA LEU A 260 -29.75 18.84 10.91
C LEU A 260 -30.69 18.01 10.02
N VAL A 261 -30.24 16.86 9.50
CA VAL A 261 -31.06 15.98 8.67
C VAL A 261 -32.28 15.50 9.45
N ASP A 262 -32.13 15.05 10.70
CA ASP A 262 -33.24 14.62 11.54
C ASP A 262 -34.29 15.73 11.71
N ARG A 263 -33.86 16.99 11.93
CA ARG A 263 -34.76 18.15 12.00
C ARG A 263 -35.49 18.42 10.68
N LEU A 264 -34.82 18.28 9.54
CA LEU A 264 -35.44 18.44 8.22
C LEU A 264 -36.49 17.35 7.99
N MET A 265 -36.22 16.11 8.41
CA MET A 265 -37.18 14.99 8.31
C MET A 265 -38.39 15.17 9.23
N GLU A 266 -38.17 15.69 10.45
CA GLU A 266 -39.28 16.04 11.35
C GLU A 266 -40.15 17.18 10.80
N HIS A 267 -39.57 18.13 10.07
CA HIS A 267 -40.31 19.23 9.45
C HIS A 267 -41.18 18.73 8.30
N GLU A 268 -40.64 17.88 7.42
CA GLU A 268 -41.39 17.24 6.35
C GLU A 268 -42.58 16.43 6.88
N LYS A 269 -42.34 15.65 7.94
CA LYS A 269 -43.40 14.84 8.56
C LYS A 269 -44.52 15.71 9.13
N LYS A 270 -44.18 16.85 9.74
CA LYS A 270 -45.16 17.82 10.27
C LYS A 270 -45.94 18.53 9.16
N GLU A 271 -45.29 18.90 8.06
CA GLU A 271 -45.97 19.49 6.89
C GLU A 271 -46.95 18.50 6.25
N GLN A 272 -46.56 17.22 6.16
CA GLN A 272 -47.39 16.17 5.58
C GLN A 272 -48.58 15.76 6.47
N ASP A 273 -48.45 15.86 7.80
CA ASP A 273 -49.57 15.67 8.74
C ASP A 273 -50.55 16.86 8.74
N CYS A 274 -50.09 18.10 8.52
CA CYS A 274 -50.93 19.31 8.53
C CYS A 274 -51.80 19.45 7.26
N GLU A 275 -51.38 18.93 6.11
CA GLU A 275 -52.19 18.94 4.87
C GLU A 275 -53.44 18.02 4.94
N SER A 276 -53.61 17.22 6.00
CA SER A 276 -54.72 16.28 6.14
C SER A 276 -55.95 16.79 6.90
N THR A 277 -55.98 18.05 7.35
CA THR A 277 -57.14 18.66 8.03
C THR A 277 -57.37 20.11 7.62
N ASP A 278 -58.36 20.31 6.72
CA ASP A 278 -59.09 21.53 6.31
C ASP A 278 -58.34 22.87 6.02
N PRO A 279 -58.77 23.66 5.00
CA PRO A 279 -58.08 24.88 4.58
C PRO A 279 -58.45 26.09 5.47
N PRO A 280 -57.50 26.96 5.87
CA PRO A 280 -57.81 28.28 6.39
C PRO A 280 -57.55 29.41 5.36
N PRO A 281 -58.16 30.59 5.57
CA PRO A 281 -58.28 31.67 4.58
C PRO A 281 -57.04 32.56 4.48
N GLU A 282 -57.02 33.34 3.40
CA GLU A 282 -56.04 34.31 2.96
C GLU A 282 -55.54 35.27 4.07
N ASP A 283 -54.30 35.74 3.87
CA ASP A 283 -53.59 36.79 4.61
C ASP A 283 -52.99 36.43 5.98
N SER A 284 -51.83 35.77 5.92
CA SER A 284 -50.74 36.14 6.82
C SER A 284 -49.41 35.99 6.10
N VAL A 285 -48.60 37.04 6.16
CA VAL A 285 -47.23 37.09 5.65
C VAL A 285 -46.39 36.10 6.46
N VAL A 286 -46.43 34.83 6.08
CA VAL A 286 -45.48 33.83 6.57
C VAL A 286 -44.20 34.08 5.78
N SER A 287 -43.26 34.73 6.44
CA SER A 287 -41.84 34.67 6.11
C SER A 287 -41.40 33.20 6.15
N HIS A 288 -41.76 32.41 5.13
CA HIS A 288 -41.14 31.12 4.87
C HIS A 288 -39.70 31.42 4.47
N ASN A 289 -38.80 31.39 5.45
CA ASN A 289 -37.43 31.00 5.20
C ASN A 289 -37.47 29.54 4.73
N ASN A 290 -37.88 29.31 3.47
CA ASN A 290 -37.68 28.07 2.74
C ASN A 290 -36.18 27.98 2.42
N ALA A 291 -35.35 27.94 3.47
CA ALA A 291 -33.93 27.74 3.34
C ALA A 291 -33.76 26.36 2.72
N ASP A 292 -33.29 26.36 1.47
CA ASP A 292 -33.12 25.16 0.68
C ASP A 292 -32.29 24.15 1.48
N TRP A 293 -32.69 22.87 1.53
CA TRP A 293 -31.99 21.87 2.34
C TRP A 293 -30.50 21.85 2.03
N HIS A 294 -30.18 22.06 0.76
CA HIS A 294 -28.83 22.24 0.26
C HIS A 294 -28.09 23.39 0.93
N GLU A 295 -28.66 24.61 1.00
CA GLU A 295 -28.01 25.78 1.60
C GLU A 295 -27.67 25.58 3.08
N GLN A 296 -28.48 24.81 3.81
CA GLN A 296 -28.24 24.51 5.23
C GLN A 296 -27.21 23.39 5.43
N LEU A 297 -27.22 22.37 4.57
CA LEU A 297 -26.32 21.21 4.67
C LEU A 297 -24.92 21.50 4.11
N TYR A 298 -24.83 22.34 3.07
CA TYR A 298 -23.57 22.67 2.40
C TYR A 298 -22.44 23.08 3.35
N PRO A 299 -22.60 24.08 4.25
CA PRO A 299 -21.52 24.48 5.16
C PRO A 299 -21.10 23.34 6.11
N LEU A 300 -22.04 22.51 6.58
CA LEU A 300 -21.72 21.39 7.48
C LEU A 300 -20.94 20.29 6.75
N VAL A 301 -21.32 19.99 5.51
CA VAL A 301 -20.61 19.01 4.67
C VAL A 301 -19.20 19.50 4.34
N VAL A 302 -19.03 20.79 4.03
CA VAL A 302 -17.70 21.38 3.81
C VAL A 302 -16.85 21.26 5.08
N THR A 303 -17.39 21.61 6.25
CA THR A 303 -16.69 21.46 7.54
C THR A 303 -16.30 20.00 7.80
N LEU A 304 -17.18 19.03 7.52
CA LEU A 304 -16.86 17.61 7.70
C LEU A 304 -15.68 17.20 6.81
N LYS A 305 -15.69 17.60 5.53
CA LYS A 305 -14.61 17.33 4.58
C LYS A 305 -13.29 17.93 5.05
N GLU A 306 -13.30 19.15 5.58
CA GLU A 306 -12.12 19.81 6.13
C GLU A 306 -11.59 19.09 7.39
N CYS A 307 -12.46 18.72 8.33
CA CYS A 307 -12.07 17.97 9.52
C CYS A 307 -11.46 16.60 9.17
N ILE A 308 -12.07 15.87 8.22
CA ILE A 308 -11.54 14.59 7.74
C ILE A 308 -10.19 14.81 7.05
N GLN A 309 -10.07 15.83 6.20
CA GLN A 309 -8.82 16.16 5.52
C GLN A 309 -7.68 16.42 6.51
N GLU A 310 -7.94 17.17 7.58
CA GLU A 310 -6.95 17.44 8.63
C GLU A 310 -6.48 16.16 9.35
N VAL A 311 -7.42 15.30 9.74
CA VAL A 311 -7.11 13.98 10.35
C VAL A 311 -6.25 13.14 9.40
N VAL A 312 -6.65 13.07 8.13
CA VAL A 312 -5.95 12.31 7.10
C VAL A 312 -4.53 12.82 6.92
N GLU A 313 -4.34 14.13 6.83
CA GLU A 313 -3.02 14.73 6.62
C GLU A 313 -2.08 14.43 7.79
N ARG A 314 -2.57 14.55 9.03
CA ARG A 314 -1.79 14.21 10.24
C ARG A 314 -1.47 12.72 10.31
N ALA A 315 -2.45 11.86 10.06
CA ALA A 315 -2.26 10.42 10.04
C ALA A 315 -1.25 10.00 8.96
N LYS A 316 -1.41 10.49 7.72
CA LYS A 316 -0.48 10.23 6.60
C LYS A 316 0.95 10.63 6.95
N LYS A 317 1.15 11.85 7.47
CA LYS A 317 2.48 12.33 7.89
C LYS A 317 3.08 11.46 9.00
N SER A 318 2.28 11.07 10.01
CA SER A 318 2.75 10.22 11.10
C SER A 318 3.16 8.82 10.62
N MET A 319 2.35 8.18 9.76
CA MET A 319 2.66 6.86 9.21
C MET A 319 3.86 6.93 8.25
N ALA A 320 3.96 7.98 7.42
CA ALA A 320 5.12 8.22 6.59
C ALA A 320 6.40 8.40 7.42
N PHE A 321 6.29 9.02 8.61
CA PHE A 321 7.41 9.14 9.54
C PHE A 321 7.83 7.79 10.16
N VAL A 322 6.86 6.92 10.50
CA VAL A 322 7.16 5.53 10.92
C VAL A 322 7.95 4.80 9.83
N LEU A 323 7.54 4.93 8.57
CA LEU A 323 8.22 4.30 7.43
C LEU A 323 9.61 4.92 7.15
N LEU A 324 9.78 6.21 7.40
CA LEU A 324 11.10 6.87 7.38
C LEU A 324 12.02 6.29 8.46
N GLN A 325 11.52 6.15 9.68
CA GLN A 325 12.26 5.55 10.80
C GLN A 325 12.61 4.08 10.54
N GLU A 326 11.70 3.33 9.92
CA GLU A 326 11.96 1.95 9.50
C GLU A 326 13.15 1.88 8.54
N SER A 327 13.18 2.79 7.57
CA SER A 327 14.16 2.79 6.48
C SER A 327 15.53 3.33 6.94
N ALA A 328 15.60 3.99 8.11
CA ALA A 328 16.82 4.57 8.67
C ALA A 328 17.90 3.52 8.97
N CYS A 329 17.50 2.27 9.20
CA CYS A 329 18.40 1.16 9.45
C CYS A 329 18.93 0.60 8.11
N ASN A 330 20.21 0.85 7.80
CA ASN A 330 20.92 0.33 6.62
C ASN A 330 20.25 0.66 5.27
N LEU A 331 19.94 1.95 5.09
CA LEU A 331 19.25 2.52 3.94
C LEU A 331 19.68 2.01 2.54
N PRO A 332 20.97 2.06 2.12
CA PRO A 332 21.35 1.62 0.78
C PRO A 332 21.16 0.11 0.58
N GLN A 333 21.39 -0.69 1.61
CA GLN A 333 21.27 -2.15 1.53
C GLN A 333 19.79 -2.55 1.35
N GLY A 334 18.87 -1.91 2.06
CA GLY A 334 17.44 -2.23 2.00
C GLY A 334 16.82 -2.00 0.62
N LEU A 335 17.16 -0.89 -0.04
CA LEU A 335 16.66 -0.59 -1.39
C LEU A 335 17.25 -1.50 -2.46
N LEU A 336 18.53 -1.88 -2.36
CA LEU A 336 19.15 -2.85 -3.28
C LEU A 336 18.51 -4.24 -3.14
N LEU A 337 18.17 -4.66 -1.91
CA LEU A 337 17.46 -5.92 -1.69
C LEU A 337 16.04 -5.88 -2.23
N LYS A 338 15.35 -4.75 -2.05
CA LYS A 338 14.04 -4.51 -2.66
C LYS A 338 14.14 -4.64 -4.18
N GLN A 339 15.14 -4.01 -4.79
CA GLN A 339 15.38 -4.07 -6.23
C GLN A 339 15.64 -5.51 -6.71
N ARG A 340 16.48 -6.26 -5.98
CA ARG A 340 16.75 -7.68 -6.25
C ARG A 340 15.46 -8.51 -6.24
N ARG A 341 14.63 -8.31 -5.21
CA ARG A 341 13.33 -8.98 -5.07
C ARG A 341 12.37 -8.62 -6.20
N ASP A 342 12.31 -7.34 -6.58
CA ASP A 342 11.49 -6.85 -7.70
C ASP A 342 11.88 -7.55 -9.03
N PHE A 343 13.18 -7.74 -9.30
CA PHE A 343 13.64 -8.46 -10.50
C PHE A 343 13.28 -9.94 -10.50
N VAL A 344 13.57 -10.63 -9.40
CA VAL A 344 13.28 -12.06 -9.27
C VAL A 344 11.76 -12.31 -9.35
N PHE A 345 10.97 -11.47 -8.69
CA PHE A 345 9.51 -11.53 -8.74
C PHE A 345 8.99 -11.28 -10.16
N SER A 346 9.53 -10.30 -10.87
CA SER A 346 9.15 -9.99 -12.26
C SER A 346 9.37 -11.18 -13.20
N GLN A 347 10.51 -11.86 -13.07
CA GLN A 347 10.82 -13.08 -13.82
C GLN A 347 9.84 -14.21 -13.48
N ALA A 348 9.58 -14.44 -12.18
CA ALA A 348 8.65 -15.47 -11.72
C ALA A 348 7.20 -15.22 -12.16
N LEU A 349 6.72 -13.96 -12.08
CA LEU A 349 5.37 -13.60 -12.49
C LEU A 349 5.20 -13.73 -14.01
N SER A 350 6.21 -13.34 -14.79
CA SER A 350 6.17 -13.48 -16.25
C SER A 350 6.02 -14.95 -16.66
N ALA A 351 6.77 -15.84 -16.00
CA ALA A 351 6.66 -17.29 -16.21
C ALA A 351 5.27 -17.82 -15.85
N LEU A 352 4.75 -17.44 -14.67
CA LEU A 352 3.43 -17.87 -14.22
C LEU A 352 2.31 -17.36 -15.13
N ALA A 353 2.33 -16.07 -15.48
CA ALA A 353 1.32 -15.44 -16.33
C ALA A 353 1.30 -16.08 -17.72
N CYS A 354 2.48 -16.32 -18.29
CA CYS A 354 2.59 -17.05 -19.55
C CYS A 354 2.00 -18.46 -19.43
N GLY A 355 2.35 -19.20 -18.38
CA GLY A 355 1.86 -20.57 -18.17
C GLY A 355 0.36 -20.64 -17.99
N PHE A 356 -0.18 -19.70 -17.23
CA PHE A 356 -1.61 -19.59 -17.01
C PHE A 356 -2.36 -19.23 -18.29
N VAL A 357 -1.89 -18.23 -19.06
CA VAL A 357 -2.53 -17.84 -20.33
C VAL A 357 -2.57 -19.03 -21.29
N MET A 358 -1.45 -19.71 -21.51
CA MET A 358 -1.42 -20.88 -22.39
C MET A 358 -2.34 -22.01 -21.89
N LYS A 359 -2.30 -22.30 -20.59
CA LYS A 359 -3.13 -23.35 -20.00
C LYS A 359 -4.61 -23.01 -20.05
N LEU A 360 -4.96 -21.73 -19.92
CA LEU A 360 -6.33 -21.24 -20.01
C LEU A 360 -6.87 -21.45 -21.43
N TYR A 361 -6.15 -21.00 -22.46
CA TYR A 361 -6.57 -21.17 -23.86
C TYR A 361 -6.64 -22.65 -24.27
N ALA A 362 -5.70 -23.48 -23.83
CA ALA A 362 -5.74 -24.92 -24.11
C ALA A 362 -6.80 -25.68 -23.28
N GLY A 363 -7.29 -25.08 -22.19
CA GLY A 363 -8.17 -25.70 -21.20
C GLY A 363 -9.61 -25.20 -21.20
N LEU A 364 -10.02 -24.39 -22.20
CA LEU A 364 -11.37 -23.83 -22.26
C LEU A 364 -12.47 -24.90 -22.30
N ASP A 365 -12.20 -26.06 -22.90
CA ASP A 365 -13.14 -27.19 -22.96
C ASP A 365 -12.96 -28.21 -21.82
N ASP A 366 -11.91 -28.05 -20.99
CA ASP A 366 -11.61 -28.96 -19.87
C ASP A 366 -12.42 -28.57 -18.63
N LYS A 367 -13.56 -29.22 -18.46
CA LYS A 367 -14.46 -29.01 -17.31
C LYS A 367 -13.79 -29.24 -15.96
N GLY A 368 -12.84 -30.17 -15.87
CA GLY A 368 -12.13 -30.46 -14.62
C GLY A 368 -11.19 -29.32 -14.25
N PHE A 369 -10.45 -28.81 -15.24
CA PHE A 369 -9.61 -27.63 -15.08
C PHE A 369 -10.42 -26.39 -14.67
N LEU A 370 -11.53 -26.10 -15.35
CA LEU A 370 -12.38 -24.95 -15.02
C LEU A 370 -13.01 -25.07 -13.61
N GLN A 371 -13.45 -26.26 -13.22
CA GLN A 371 -13.96 -26.50 -11.87
C GLN A 371 -12.86 -26.28 -10.81
N GLN A 372 -11.63 -26.77 -11.05
CA GLN A 372 -10.49 -26.51 -10.18
C GLN A 372 -10.20 -25.01 -10.09
N LEU A 373 -10.23 -24.32 -11.22
CA LEU A 373 -9.91 -22.90 -11.31
C LEU A 373 -10.85 -22.06 -10.45
N HIS A 374 -12.16 -22.30 -10.53
CA HIS A 374 -13.15 -21.63 -9.69
C HIS A 374 -13.07 -22.03 -8.21
N THR A 375 -12.86 -23.31 -7.91
CA THR A 375 -12.97 -23.81 -6.51
C THR A 375 -11.71 -23.57 -5.69
N VAL A 376 -10.54 -23.70 -6.30
CA VAL A 376 -9.22 -23.68 -5.62
C VAL A 376 -8.36 -22.51 -6.09
N GLY A 377 -8.44 -22.17 -7.38
CA GLY A 377 -7.54 -21.23 -8.04
C GLY A 377 -6.42 -21.94 -8.82
N ILE A 378 -5.30 -21.24 -8.98
CA ILE A 378 -4.19 -21.66 -9.83
C ILE A 378 -3.13 -22.36 -8.97
N ILE A 379 -2.77 -23.60 -9.33
CA ILE A 379 -1.62 -24.31 -8.73
C ILE A 379 -0.43 -24.14 -9.67
N GLY A 380 0.55 -23.34 -9.26
CA GLY A 380 1.76 -23.09 -10.04
C GLY A 380 2.87 -24.04 -9.59
N GLN A 381 3.12 -25.11 -10.34
CA GLN A 381 4.23 -26.04 -10.09
C GLN A 381 5.49 -25.55 -10.79
N PHE A 382 6.51 -25.25 -10.00
CA PHE A 382 7.85 -24.89 -10.46
C PHE A 382 8.82 -25.99 -10.09
N GLU A 383 9.56 -26.49 -11.08
CA GLU A 383 10.60 -27.48 -10.87
C GLU A 383 11.96 -26.84 -11.10
N SER A 384 12.87 -27.02 -10.14
CA SER A 384 14.25 -26.54 -10.22
C SER A 384 15.22 -27.71 -10.28
N LEU A 385 16.23 -27.56 -11.12
CA LEU A 385 17.35 -28.50 -11.22
C LEU A 385 18.62 -27.94 -10.54
N LEU A 386 18.55 -26.74 -9.95
CA LEU A 386 19.68 -26.07 -9.31
C LEU A 386 20.22 -26.89 -8.14
N SER A 387 21.53 -27.09 -8.11
CA SER A 387 22.19 -27.69 -6.97
C SER A 387 22.44 -26.68 -5.86
N THR A 388 22.88 -27.19 -4.71
CA THR A 388 23.30 -26.35 -3.58
C THR A 388 24.79 -25.99 -3.64
N TYR A 389 25.41 -26.09 -4.80
CA TYR A 389 26.85 -25.88 -4.99
C TYR A 389 27.15 -24.50 -5.61
N SER A 390 28.22 -23.85 -5.14
CA SER A 390 28.76 -22.59 -5.68
C SER A 390 27.69 -21.47 -5.78
N GLU A 391 27.44 -20.92 -6.96
CA GLU A 391 26.49 -19.84 -7.18
C GLU A 391 25.03 -20.32 -7.28
N GLU A 392 24.80 -21.60 -7.55
CA GLU A 392 23.45 -22.15 -7.75
C GLU A 392 22.61 -22.13 -6.46
N ILE A 393 23.25 -22.24 -5.29
CA ILE A 393 22.55 -22.04 -4.01
C ILE A 393 22.02 -20.60 -3.89
N GLY A 394 22.77 -19.61 -4.39
CA GLY A 394 22.33 -18.22 -4.38
C GLY A 394 21.18 -17.99 -5.37
N MET A 395 21.22 -18.64 -6.52
CA MET A 395 20.10 -18.63 -7.48
C MET A 395 18.86 -19.29 -6.89
N LEU A 396 19.02 -20.40 -6.17
CA LEU A 396 17.93 -21.08 -5.49
C LEU A 396 17.34 -20.21 -4.37
N GLU A 397 18.19 -19.52 -3.60
CA GLU A 397 17.78 -18.55 -2.56
C GLU A 397 17.00 -17.35 -3.16
N ASP A 398 17.32 -16.92 -4.38
CA ASP A 398 16.50 -15.95 -5.13
C ASP A 398 15.15 -16.57 -5.52
N MET A 399 15.20 -17.70 -6.24
CA MET A 399 14.04 -18.38 -6.79
C MET A 399 12.99 -18.75 -5.73
N VAL A 400 13.42 -19.24 -4.56
CA VAL A 400 12.54 -19.56 -3.42
C VAL A 400 11.72 -18.34 -3.00
N VAL A 401 12.36 -17.18 -2.88
CA VAL A 401 11.66 -15.94 -2.48
C VAL A 401 10.73 -15.46 -3.60
N GLY A 402 11.23 -15.41 -4.84
CA GLY A 402 10.42 -14.97 -5.98
C GLY A 402 9.16 -15.79 -6.20
N ILE A 403 9.27 -17.12 -6.09
CA ILE A 403 8.13 -18.03 -6.24
C ILE A 403 7.19 -17.93 -5.04
N SER A 404 7.72 -17.83 -3.81
CA SER A 404 6.88 -17.64 -2.63
C SER A 404 6.06 -16.35 -2.71
N ASP A 405 6.59 -15.30 -3.34
CA ASP A 405 5.91 -14.02 -3.51
C ASP A 405 4.74 -14.07 -4.51
N LEU A 406 4.67 -15.09 -5.37
CA LEU A 406 3.53 -15.30 -6.26
C LEU A 406 2.22 -15.53 -5.49
N ARG A 407 2.26 -15.87 -4.20
CA ARG A 407 1.07 -15.92 -3.31
C ARG A 407 0.35 -14.58 -3.18
N ARG A 408 1.05 -13.47 -3.46
CA ARG A 408 0.52 -12.10 -3.44
C ARG A 408 -0.23 -11.76 -4.73
N VAL A 409 -0.28 -12.67 -5.69
CA VAL A 409 -0.85 -12.47 -7.02
C VAL A 409 -2.22 -13.13 -7.09
N THR A 410 -3.17 -12.39 -7.64
CA THR A 410 -4.50 -12.86 -7.98
C THR A 410 -4.70 -12.73 -9.47
N PHE A 411 -5.25 -13.74 -10.12
CA PHE A 411 -5.66 -13.66 -11.52
C PHE A 411 -7.15 -13.34 -11.63
N ARG A 412 -7.53 -12.63 -12.69
CA ARG A 412 -8.93 -12.39 -13.03
C ARG A 412 -9.12 -12.58 -14.52
N ILE A 413 -10.12 -13.34 -14.91
CA ILE A 413 -10.50 -13.48 -16.32
C ILE A 413 -11.53 -12.39 -16.64
N ALA A 414 -11.38 -11.74 -17.78
CA ALA A 414 -12.28 -10.69 -18.23
C ALA A 414 -12.55 -10.81 -19.73
N GLU A 415 -13.69 -10.30 -20.18
CA GLU A 415 -13.99 -10.15 -21.60
C GLU A 415 -13.10 -9.04 -22.20
N ALA A 416 -12.48 -9.34 -23.35
CA ALA A 416 -11.72 -8.37 -24.10
C ALA A 416 -12.63 -7.33 -24.77
N LYS A 417 -12.17 -6.08 -24.89
CA LYS A 417 -12.94 -5.01 -25.57
C LYS A 417 -13.02 -5.20 -27.08
N SER A 418 -12.00 -5.86 -27.66
CA SER A 418 -11.82 -6.10 -29.08
C SER A 418 -10.93 -7.33 -29.27
N ASP A 419 -11.00 -7.96 -30.44
CA ASP A 419 -10.16 -9.09 -30.83
C ASP A 419 -8.78 -8.65 -31.36
N GLU A 420 -8.42 -7.37 -31.19
CA GLU A 420 -7.09 -6.88 -31.54
C GLU A 420 -6.01 -7.49 -30.62
N PRO A 421 -4.85 -7.92 -31.16
CA PRO A 421 -3.80 -8.60 -30.38
C PRO A 421 -3.27 -7.80 -29.17
N ASN A 422 -3.38 -6.48 -29.19
CA ASN A 422 -2.97 -5.61 -28.08
C ASN A 422 -3.98 -5.63 -26.92
N GLU A 423 -5.27 -5.73 -27.22
CA GLU A 423 -6.36 -5.78 -26.23
C GLU A 423 -6.50 -7.17 -25.59
N LEU A 424 -5.86 -8.18 -26.19
CA LEU A 424 -5.78 -9.55 -25.68
C LEU A 424 -4.57 -9.78 -24.76
N GLN A 425 -3.78 -8.76 -24.44
CA GLN A 425 -2.62 -8.90 -23.56
C GLN A 425 -3.02 -8.78 -22.09
N PRO A 426 -2.46 -9.63 -21.19
CA PRO A 426 -2.68 -9.51 -19.77
C PRO A 426 -2.26 -8.15 -19.22
N VAL A 427 -3.07 -7.60 -18.32
CA VAL A 427 -2.82 -6.33 -17.65
C VAL A 427 -2.54 -6.57 -16.16
N VAL A 428 -1.43 -6.05 -15.68
CA VAL A 428 -0.99 -6.13 -14.28
C VAL A 428 -1.31 -4.82 -13.58
N THR A 429 -2.00 -4.91 -12.45
CA THR A 429 -2.34 -3.78 -11.58
C THR A 429 -2.00 -4.11 -10.13
N GLY A 430 -1.92 -3.10 -9.27
CA GLY A 430 -1.69 -3.28 -7.83
C GLY A 430 -0.38 -2.69 -7.34
N ARG A 431 0.16 -3.26 -6.26
CA ARG A 431 1.37 -2.81 -5.54
C ARG A 431 2.21 -4.01 -5.12
N ARG A 432 3.45 -3.80 -4.65
CA ARG A 432 4.37 -4.89 -4.22
C ARG A 432 3.82 -5.89 -3.22
N ASP A 433 2.82 -5.50 -2.43
CA ASP A 433 2.19 -6.39 -1.45
C ASP A 433 0.98 -7.15 -2.01
N HIS A 434 0.37 -6.69 -3.12
CA HIS A 434 -0.74 -7.38 -3.78
C HIS A 434 -0.85 -6.98 -5.25
N TYR A 435 -0.83 -7.97 -6.15
CA TYR A 435 -0.97 -7.77 -7.59
C TYR A 435 -2.21 -8.48 -8.13
N THR A 436 -2.87 -7.84 -9.10
CA THR A 436 -3.94 -8.46 -9.88
C THR A 436 -3.52 -8.53 -11.34
N VAL A 437 -3.50 -9.73 -11.91
CA VAL A 437 -3.26 -9.98 -13.33
C VAL A 437 -4.60 -10.26 -14.01
N GLN A 438 -5.07 -9.31 -14.80
CA GLN A 438 -6.26 -9.47 -15.61
C GLN A 438 -5.89 -10.11 -16.94
N VAL A 439 -6.51 -11.24 -17.26
CA VAL A 439 -6.33 -11.97 -18.52
C VAL A 439 -7.57 -11.78 -19.38
N PRO A 440 -7.49 -10.97 -20.45
CA PRO A 440 -8.59 -10.77 -21.37
C PRO A 440 -8.76 -11.98 -22.30
N LEU A 441 -10.00 -12.38 -22.55
CA LEU A 441 -10.37 -13.42 -23.52
C LEU A 441 -11.27 -12.84 -24.61
N PRO A 442 -11.15 -13.30 -25.87
CA PRO A 442 -12.10 -12.99 -26.94
C PRO A 442 -13.52 -13.33 -26.52
N ARG A 443 -14.50 -12.57 -27.03
CA ARG A 443 -15.90 -12.71 -26.62
C ARG A 443 -16.42 -14.14 -26.76
N GLU A 444 -16.14 -14.81 -27.87
CA GLU A 444 -16.58 -16.19 -28.11
C GLU A 444 -16.04 -17.17 -27.07
N ALA A 445 -14.77 -17.00 -26.67
CA ALA A 445 -14.12 -17.83 -25.65
C ALA A 445 -14.57 -17.47 -24.23
N PHE A 446 -14.95 -16.22 -23.98
CA PHE A 446 -15.45 -15.79 -22.69
C PHE A 446 -16.88 -16.29 -22.46
N GLU A 447 -17.75 -16.24 -23.47
CA GLU A 447 -19.14 -16.70 -23.39
C GLU A 447 -19.25 -18.21 -23.08
N SER A 448 -18.27 -19.02 -23.50
CA SER A 448 -18.24 -20.47 -23.24
C SER A 448 -17.85 -20.84 -21.80
N LEU A 449 -17.33 -19.89 -21.02
CA LEU A 449 -16.93 -20.13 -19.63
C LEU A 449 -18.14 -20.33 -18.70
N PRO A 450 -17.97 -21.10 -17.60
CA PRO A 450 -18.94 -21.20 -16.52
C PRO A 450 -19.27 -19.82 -15.91
N GLU A 451 -20.52 -19.62 -15.47
CA GLU A 451 -20.98 -18.36 -14.88
C GLU A 451 -20.12 -17.94 -13.68
N GLU A 452 -19.66 -18.90 -12.88
CA GLU A 452 -18.85 -18.64 -11.69
C GLU A 452 -17.49 -18.00 -12.03
N ILE A 453 -16.95 -18.28 -13.22
CA ILE A 453 -15.72 -17.66 -13.72
C ILE A 453 -16.05 -16.33 -14.40
N LYS A 454 -17.18 -16.24 -15.11
CA LYS A 454 -17.65 -15.01 -15.79
C LYS A 454 -18.05 -13.89 -14.83
N GLU A 455 -18.52 -14.24 -13.62
CA GLU A 455 -18.71 -13.29 -12.51
C GLU A 455 -17.40 -12.58 -12.12
N GLY A 456 -16.25 -13.10 -12.58
CA GLY A 456 -14.96 -12.43 -12.50
C GLY A 456 -14.39 -12.48 -11.08
N GLY A 457 -14.65 -13.57 -10.36
CA GLY A 457 -14.07 -13.82 -9.04
C GLY A 457 -12.53 -13.87 -9.06
N PRO A 458 -11.87 -13.53 -7.94
CA PRO A 458 -10.42 -13.58 -7.83
C PRO A 458 -9.91 -15.04 -7.84
N LEU A 459 -8.95 -15.34 -8.72
CA LEU A 459 -8.29 -16.63 -8.82
C LEU A 459 -6.97 -16.59 -8.05
N HIS A 460 -6.94 -17.16 -6.85
CA HIS A 460 -5.76 -17.17 -6.01
C HIS A 460 -4.67 -18.10 -6.55
N VAL A 461 -3.41 -17.71 -6.36
CA VAL A 461 -2.24 -18.48 -6.79
C VAL A 461 -1.65 -19.25 -5.63
N HIS A 462 -1.45 -20.56 -5.83
CA HIS A 462 -0.78 -21.48 -4.92
C HIS A 462 0.53 -21.96 -5.56
N PRO A 463 1.65 -21.25 -5.36
CA PRO A 463 2.93 -21.64 -5.95
C PRO A 463 3.58 -22.75 -5.11
N VAL A 464 4.09 -23.77 -5.80
CA VAL A 464 4.84 -24.89 -5.23
C VAL A 464 6.16 -25.02 -5.97
N LEU A 465 7.27 -25.04 -5.22
CA LEU A 465 8.61 -25.23 -5.75
C LEU A 465 9.13 -26.61 -5.35
N PHE A 466 9.41 -27.45 -6.34
CA PHE A 466 10.14 -28.70 -6.16
C PHE A 466 11.57 -28.51 -6.67
N ASN A 467 12.56 -28.62 -5.77
CA ASN A 467 13.95 -28.67 -6.19
C ASN A 467 14.44 -30.11 -6.25
N VAL A 468 14.85 -30.55 -7.42
CA VAL A 468 15.43 -31.88 -7.65
C VAL A 468 16.93 -31.86 -7.35
N GLY A 469 17.62 -30.75 -7.66
CA GLY A 469 19.05 -30.57 -7.41
C GLY A 469 19.91 -31.59 -8.16
N ILE A 470 20.18 -31.34 -9.44
CA ILE A 470 21.01 -32.24 -10.25
C ILE A 470 22.37 -31.60 -10.49
N ASN A 471 23.40 -32.08 -9.80
CA ASN A 471 24.78 -31.70 -10.13
C ASN A 471 25.74 -32.88 -9.93
N GLN A 472 26.51 -33.19 -10.98
CA GLN A 472 27.49 -34.27 -10.98
C GLN A 472 28.68 -34.00 -10.06
N GLN A 473 28.94 -32.73 -9.72
CA GLN A 473 29.96 -32.28 -8.77
C GLN A 473 29.43 -32.17 -7.34
N GLN A 474 28.12 -32.35 -7.12
CA GLN A 474 27.53 -32.40 -5.79
C GLN A 474 27.85 -33.77 -5.17
N THR A 475 29.04 -33.86 -4.58
CA THR A 475 29.41 -34.99 -3.74
C THR A 475 28.47 -35.03 -2.54
N LEU A 476 28.03 -36.22 -2.13
CA LEU A 476 27.22 -36.44 -0.92
C LEU A 476 27.85 -35.69 0.27
N ALA A 477 27.27 -34.54 0.62
CA ALA A 477 27.56 -33.75 1.82
C ALA A 477 29.04 -33.60 2.20
N GLU A 478 29.75 -32.64 1.59
CA GLU A 478 30.94 -32.07 2.26
C GLU A 478 30.50 -31.07 3.35
N ARG A 479 30.21 -31.66 4.52
CA ARG A 479 30.12 -31.14 5.90
C ARG A 479 29.50 -29.77 6.18
#